data_AF-N2AWY8-F1
#
_entry.id   AF-N2AWY8-F1
#
_cell.length_a   1.000
_cell.length_b   1.000
_cell.length_c   1.000
_cell.angle_alpha   90.00
_cell.angle_beta   90.00
_cell.angle_gamma   90.00
#
_symmetry.space_group_name_H-M   'P 1'
#
loop_
_entity.id
_entity.type
_entity.pdbx_description
1 polymer ?
#
loop_
_entity_poly.entity_id
_entity_poly.type
_entity_poly.pdbx_seq_one_letter_code
_entity_poly.pdbx_strand_id
1 'polypeptide(L)'
;MERLFNLDFQLIHDAVLLAIAVFVLFLALSYLLLNPVRKMLYDRQRKIQGDIDSAKNDKEKASALKAEYEEKLKNAEQEAEAILSEARQKALKNEAHIIEEAKQEAARIILRANEEAKLEKSRAMDEMKQEMITVASMMAAKVVAASIDTSVQNGLVEETLKEMGDSTWQS
;
A
#
# COMPACT_ATOMS: atom_id res chain seq x y z
N MET A 1 80.06 22.71 92.25
CA MET A 1 79.35 23.26 91.08
C MET A 1 80.12 22.82 89.84
N GLU A 2 79.80 21.64 89.31
CA GLU A 2 80.54 21.06 88.19
C GLU A 2 79.59 20.81 87.01
N ARG A 3 79.97 21.42 85.89
CA ARG A 3 79.51 21.35 84.49
C ARG A 3 78.36 20.38 84.18
N LEU A 4 77.13 20.90 84.20
CA LEU A 4 75.88 20.22 83.84
C LEU A 4 75.60 20.11 82.32
N PHE A 5 76.50 20.64 81.48
CA PHE A 5 76.52 20.39 80.04
C PHE A 5 77.97 20.24 79.59
N ASN A 6 78.49 19.01 79.63
CA ASN A 6 79.61 18.66 78.78
C ASN A 6 79.07 18.60 77.35
N LEU A 7 79.18 19.71 76.62
CA LEU A 7 79.20 19.69 75.17
C LEU A 7 80.49 18.99 74.74
N ASP A 8 80.54 17.68 74.93
CA ASP A 8 81.65 16.88 74.46
C ASP A 8 81.64 16.94 72.93
N PHE A 9 82.82 17.03 72.33
CA PHE A 9 83.04 17.05 70.88
C PHE A 9 82.30 15.89 70.17
N GLN A 10 82.07 14.79 70.90
CA GLN A 10 81.30 13.63 70.49
C GLN A 10 79.80 13.91 70.23
N LEU A 11 79.12 14.72 71.06
CA LEU A 11 77.71 15.05 70.86
C LEU A 11 77.49 15.94 69.62
N ILE A 12 78.41 16.88 69.37
CA ILE A 12 78.38 17.74 68.18
C ILE A 12 78.61 16.90 66.91
N HIS A 13 79.56 15.96 66.97
CA HIS A 13 79.81 15.03 65.88
C HIS A 13 78.57 14.17 65.56
N ASP A 14 77.93 13.60 66.58
CA ASP A 14 76.73 12.77 66.40
C ASP A 14 75.53 13.57 65.87
N ALA A 15 75.36 14.82 66.33
CA ALA A 15 74.32 15.73 65.81
C ALA A 15 74.56 16.12 64.34
N VAL A 16 75.82 16.35 63.94
CA VAL A 16 76.17 16.65 62.53
C VAL A 16 75.94 15.44 61.64
N LEU A 17 76.34 14.24 62.08
CA LEU A 17 76.07 13.00 61.34
C LEU A 17 74.57 12.75 61.18
N LEU A 18 73.78 12.97 62.23
CA LEU A 18 72.32 12.85 62.17
C LEU A 18 71.71 13.89 61.21
N ALA A 19 72.18 15.14 61.24
CA ALA A 19 71.73 16.17 60.31
C ALA A 19 72.04 15.80 58.84
N ILE A 20 73.23 15.27 58.57
CA ILE A 20 73.61 14.78 57.24
C ILE A 20 72.73 13.59 56.83
N ALA A 21 72.51 12.63 57.73
CA ALA A 21 71.66 11.46 57.45
C ALA A 21 70.21 11.87 57.15
N VAL A 22 69.64 12.81 57.91
CA VAL A 22 68.29 13.35 57.67
C VAL A 22 68.24 14.13 56.36
N PHE A 23 69.29 14.90 56.03
CA PHE A 23 69.36 15.65 54.77
C PHE A 23 69.43 14.72 53.55
N VAL A 24 70.26 13.68 53.61
CA VAL A 24 70.35 12.65 52.56
C VAL A 24 69.04 11.88 52.44
N LEU A 25 68.42 11.50 53.56
CA LEU A 25 67.12 10.84 53.58
C LEU A 25 66.03 11.73 52.97
N PHE A 26 66.03 13.02 53.29
CA PHE A 26 65.09 14.00 52.73
C PHE A 26 65.25 14.14 51.22
N LEU A 27 66.48 14.23 50.70
CA LEU A 27 66.74 14.28 49.26
C LEU A 27 66.32 12.99 48.56
N ALA A 28 66.64 11.82 49.14
CA ALA A 28 66.24 10.53 48.59
C ALA A 28 64.71 10.39 48.53
N LEU A 29 64.01 10.74 49.60
CA LEU A 29 62.54 10.74 49.67
C LEU A 29 61.94 11.76 48.70
N SER A 30 62.44 13.00 48.68
CA SER A 30 61.94 14.05 47.80
C SER A 30 62.06 13.62 46.33
N TYR A 31 63.22 13.12 45.92
CA TYR A 31 63.43 12.64 44.56
C TYR A 31 62.53 11.43 44.22
N LEU A 32 62.36 10.49 45.15
CA LEU A 32 61.55 9.29 44.93
C LEU A 32 60.04 9.59 44.89
N LEU A 33 59.55 10.55 45.68
CA LEU A 33 58.13 10.90 45.81
C LEU A 33 57.65 11.94 44.79
N LEU A 34 58.52 12.84 44.32
CA LEU A 34 58.13 13.87 43.35
C LEU A 34 57.67 13.30 42.01
N ASN A 35 58.33 12.25 41.52
CA ASN A 35 58.01 11.59 40.27
C ASN A 35 56.62 10.91 40.24
N PRO A 36 56.26 10.03 41.21
CA PRO A 36 54.95 9.39 41.22
C PRO A 36 53.80 10.40 41.46
N VAL A 37 54.02 11.43 42.29
CA VAL A 37 53.00 12.45 42.54
C VAL A 37 52.71 13.27 41.29
N ARG A 38 53.75 13.73 40.57
CA ARG A 38 53.57 14.43 39.30
C ARG A 38 52.86 13.54 38.28
N LYS A 39 53.25 12.27 38.16
CA LYS A 39 52.62 11.32 37.25
C LYS A 39 51.13 11.16 37.55
N MET A 40 50.76 10.96 38.82
CA MET A 40 49.36 10.86 39.24
C MET A 40 48.54 12.10 38.88
N LEU A 41 49.10 13.30 39.09
CA LEU A 41 48.42 14.56 38.73
C LEU A 41 48.24 14.70 37.22
N TYR A 42 49.28 14.38 36.43
CA TYR A 42 49.19 14.39 34.97
C TYR A 42 48.19 13.36 34.45
N ASP A 43 48.19 12.14 34.99
CA ASP A 43 47.24 11.09 34.59
C ASP A 43 45.80 11.50 34.92
N ARG A 44 45.58 12.13 36.09
CA ARG A 44 44.26 12.68 36.45
C ARG A 44 43.85 13.82 35.52
N GLN A 45 44.75 14.75 35.21
CA GLN A 45 44.48 15.84 34.29
C GLN A 45 44.14 15.31 32.89
N ARG A 46 44.90 14.34 32.38
CA ARG A 46 44.63 13.70 31.09
C ARG A 46 43.29 12.97 31.07
N LYS A 47 42.96 12.26 32.15
CA LYS A 47 41.66 11.59 32.27
C LYS A 47 40.51 12.59 32.23
N ILE A 48 40.57 13.65 33.02
CA ILE A 48 39.53 14.69 33.05
C ILE A 48 39.39 15.36 31.68
N GLN A 49 40.51 15.70 31.04
CA GLN A 49 40.48 16.29 29.70
C GLN A 49 39.85 15.32 28.69
N GLY A 50 40.23 14.04 28.73
CA GLY A 50 39.64 13.01 27.87
C GLY A 50 38.15 12.82 28.10
N ASP A 51 37.70 12.81 29.36
CA ASP A 51 36.28 12.69 29.72
C ASP A 51 35.48 13.91 29.21
N ILE A 52 36.04 15.13 29.31
CA ILE A 52 35.43 16.36 28.79
C ILE A 52 35.34 16.33 27.26
N ASP A 53 36.42 15.93 26.58
CA ASP A 53 36.46 15.88 25.12
C ASP A 53 35.50 14.80 24.59
N SER A 54 35.42 13.64 25.27
CA SER A 54 34.44 12.60 24.94
C SER A 54 33.02 13.11 25.14
N ALA A 55 32.71 13.72 26.28
CA ALA A 55 31.38 14.26 26.55
C ALA A 55 30.96 15.33 25.53
N LYS A 56 31.90 16.17 25.09
CA LYS A 56 31.65 17.16 24.03
C LYS A 56 31.35 16.47 22.69
N ASN A 57 32.17 15.49 22.30
CA ASN A 57 31.97 14.74 21.06
C ASN A 57 30.64 13.97 21.07
N ASP A 58 30.29 13.34 22.19
CA ASP A 58 29.04 12.61 22.35
C ASP A 58 27.83 13.54 22.28
N LYS A 59 27.94 14.75 22.84
CA LYS A 59 26.91 15.79 22.72
C LYS A 59 26.76 16.28 21.28
N GLU A 60 27.86 16.51 20.57
CA GLU A 60 27.83 16.91 19.15
C GLU A 60 27.20 15.82 18.29
N LYS A 61 27.60 14.55 18.46
CA LYS A 61 26.99 13.40 17.78
C LYS A 61 25.51 13.26 18.10
N ALA A 62 25.11 13.39 19.36
CA ALA A 62 23.71 13.31 19.76
C ALA A 62 22.88 14.44 19.12
N SER A 63 23.43 15.66 19.04
CA SER A 63 22.78 16.78 18.37
C SER A 63 22.66 16.57 16.86
N ALA A 64 23.71 16.06 16.21
CA ALA A 64 23.69 15.74 14.78
C ALA A 64 22.68 14.64 14.47
N LEU A 65 22.67 13.57 15.27
CA LEU A 65 21.73 12.47 15.13
C LEU A 65 20.29 12.94 15.34
N LYS A 66 20.04 13.81 16.34
CA LYS A 66 18.72 14.40 16.56
C LYS A 66 18.26 15.21 15.34
N ALA A 67 19.12 16.04 14.77
CA ALA A 67 18.80 16.80 13.57
C ALA A 67 18.47 15.89 12.37
N GLU A 68 19.24 14.82 12.18
CA GLU A 68 18.98 13.81 11.14
C GLU A 68 17.63 13.11 11.34
N TYR A 69 17.29 12.76 12.59
CA TYR A 69 15.98 12.18 12.91
C TYR A 69 14.82 13.14 12.69
N GLU A 70 14.97 14.41 13.06
CA GLU A 70 13.95 15.43 12.82
C GLU A 70 13.74 15.66 11.31
N GLU A 71 14.81 15.68 10.52
CA GLU A 71 14.73 15.77 9.06
C GLU A 71 14.05 14.53 8.46
N LYS A 72 14.45 13.32 8.87
CA LYS A 72 13.82 12.07 8.44
C LYS A 72 12.34 12.01 8.79
N LEU A 73 11.96 12.45 9.99
CA LEU A 73 10.57 12.49 10.41
C LEU A 73 9.76 13.45 9.54
N LYS A 74 10.27 14.65 9.29
CA LYS A 74 9.63 15.63 8.41
C LYS A 74 9.47 15.09 6.98
N ASN A 75 10.50 14.44 6.44
CA ASN A 75 10.44 13.84 5.10
C ASN A 75 9.42 12.69 5.06
N ALA A 76 9.36 11.86 6.10
CA ALA A 76 8.38 10.78 6.20
C ALA A 76 6.93 11.31 6.30
N GLU A 77 6.69 12.40 7.03
CA GLU A 77 5.38 13.06 7.08
C GLU A 77 4.98 13.63 5.70
N GLN A 78 5.92 14.27 4.99
CA GLN A 78 5.68 14.78 3.63
C GLN A 78 5.38 13.65 2.64
N GLU A 79 6.13 12.55 2.70
CA GLU A 79 5.92 11.39 1.86
C GLU A 79 4.57 10.71 2.16
N ALA A 80 4.21 10.57 3.44
CA ALA A 80 2.91 10.04 3.84
C ALA A 80 1.74 10.89 3.31
N GLU A 81 1.83 12.22 3.41
CA GLU A 81 0.82 13.12 2.88
C GLU A 81 0.73 13.05 1.35
N ALA A 82 1.88 12.94 0.66
CA ALA A 82 1.93 12.75 -0.78
C ALA A 82 1.25 11.43 -1.21
N ILE A 83 1.57 10.32 -0.53
CA ILE A 83 0.96 9.00 -0.77
C ILE A 83 -0.56 9.07 -0.54
N LEU A 84 -1.00 9.70 0.56
CA LEU A 84 -2.42 9.82 0.88
C LEU A 84 -3.17 10.67 -0.16
N SER A 85 -2.55 11.76 -0.61
CA SER A 85 -3.09 12.64 -1.66
C SER A 85 -3.21 11.89 -2.99
N GLU A 86 -2.16 11.18 -3.41
CA GLU A 86 -2.18 10.37 -4.63
C GLU A 86 -3.22 9.25 -4.55
N ALA A 87 -3.31 8.55 -3.42
CA ALA A 87 -4.30 7.50 -3.19
C ALA A 87 -5.72 8.05 -3.30
N ARG A 88 -6.01 9.23 -2.72
CA ARG A 88 -7.30 9.91 -2.85
C ARG A 88 -7.61 10.28 -4.29
N GLN A 89 -6.65 10.87 -5.00
CA GLN A 89 -6.84 11.21 -6.42
C GLN A 89 -7.09 9.97 -7.29
N LYS A 90 -6.36 8.88 -7.05
CA LYS A 90 -6.54 7.61 -7.76
C LYS A 90 -7.89 6.98 -7.43
N ALA A 91 -8.33 7.04 -6.18
CA ALA A 91 -9.64 6.57 -5.76
C ALA A 91 -10.77 7.33 -6.48
N LEU A 92 -10.70 8.68 -6.50
CA LEU A 92 -11.70 9.51 -7.19
C LEU A 92 -11.74 9.24 -8.71
N LYS A 93 -10.57 9.08 -9.34
CA LYS A 93 -10.49 8.71 -10.77
C LYS A 93 -11.11 7.34 -11.03
N ASN A 94 -10.82 6.37 -10.17
CA ASN A 94 -11.34 5.02 -10.31
C ASN A 94 -12.86 4.97 -10.06
N GLU A 95 -13.36 5.71 -9.08
CA GLU A 95 -14.79 5.87 -8.83
C GLU A 95 -15.49 6.47 -10.06
N ALA A 96 -14.97 7.56 -10.61
CA ALA A 96 -15.51 8.16 -11.82
C ALA A 96 -15.50 7.20 -13.02
N HIS A 97 -14.41 6.43 -13.18
CA HIS A 97 -14.30 5.41 -14.22
C HIS A 97 -15.34 4.30 -14.07
N ILE A 98 -15.49 3.73 -12.86
CA ILE A 98 -16.48 2.69 -12.57
C ILE A 98 -17.90 3.20 -12.82
N ILE A 99 -18.22 4.43 -12.41
CA ILE A 99 -19.54 5.03 -12.64
C ILE A 99 -19.79 5.19 -14.15
N GLU A 100 -18.79 5.63 -14.91
CA GLU A 100 -18.92 5.78 -16.36
C GLU A 100 -19.10 4.43 -17.06
N GLU A 101 -18.29 3.43 -16.73
CA GLU A 101 -18.44 2.06 -17.24
C GLU A 101 -19.81 1.47 -16.90
N ALA A 102 -20.29 1.67 -15.67
CA ALA A 102 -21.60 1.20 -15.24
C ALA A 102 -22.73 1.88 -16.03
N LYS A 103 -22.62 3.19 -16.30
CA LYS A 103 -23.59 3.92 -17.14
C LYS A 103 -23.58 3.42 -18.58
N GLN A 104 -22.40 3.17 -19.14
CA GLN A 104 -22.27 2.63 -20.50
C GLN A 104 -22.84 1.22 -20.59
N GLU A 105 -22.60 0.37 -19.59
CA GLU A 105 -23.16 -0.97 -19.55
C GLU A 105 -24.68 -0.93 -19.39
N ALA A 106 -25.22 -0.08 -18.51
CA ALA A 106 -26.65 0.13 -18.37
C ALA A 106 -27.28 0.59 -19.70
N ALA A 107 -26.64 1.52 -20.42
CA ALA A 107 -27.10 1.95 -21.74
C ALA A 107 -27.07 0.79 -22.76
N ARG A 108 -26.01 -0.04 -22.77
CA ARG A 108 -25.94 -1.24 -23.62
C ARG A 108 -27.05 -2.24 -23.31
N ILE A 109 -27.35 -2.48 -22.04
CA ILE A 109 -28.43 -3.38 -21.61
C ILE A 109 -29.78 -2.84 -22.11
N ILE A 110 -30.05 -1.55 -21.92
CA ILE A 110 -31.29 -0.92 -22.38
C ILE A 110 -31.42 -1.01 -23.90
N LEU A 111 -30.34 -0.78 -24.65
CA LEU A 111 -30.36 -0.91 -26.11
C LEU A 111 -30.69 -2.34 -26.54
N ARG A 112 -30.02 -3.34 -25.96
CA ARG A 112 -30.30 -4.76 -26.23
C ARG A 112 -31.73 -5.14 -25.88
N ALA A 113 -32.23 -4.72 -24.71
CA ALA A 113 -33.60 -4.98 -24.30
C ALA A 113 -34.63 -4.36 -25.25
N ASN A 114 -34.36 -3.16 -25.79
CA ASN A 114 -35.23 -2.54 -26.79
C ASN A 114 -35.19 -3.29 -28.14
N GLU A 115 -34.02 -3.75 -28.57
CA GLU A 115 -33.87 -4.57 -29.78
C GLU A 115 -34.61 -5.92 -29.63
N GLU A 116 -34.43 -6.60 -28.50
CA GLU A 116 -35.15 -7.84 -28.16
C GLU A 116 -36.66 -7.61 -28.11
N ALA A 117 -37.13 -6.54 -27.45
CA ALA A 117 -38.55 -6.21 -27.39
C ALA A 117 -39.13 -5.95 -28.79
N LYS A 118 -38.38 -5.30 -29.68
CA LYS A 118 -38.80 -5.08 -31.07
C LYS A 118 -38.87 -6.38 -31.86
N LEU A 119 -37.89 -7.27 -31.68
CA LEU A 119 -37.86 -8.58 -32.31
C LEU A 119 -39.05 -9.43 -31.83
N GLU A 120 -39.29 -9.45 -30.53
CA GLU A 120 -40.39 -10.21 -29.91
C GLU A 120 -41.75 -9.68 -30.34
N LYS A 121 -41.91 -8.36 -30.45
CA LYS A 121 -43.13 -7.77 -31.03
C LYS A 121 -43.35 -8.23 -32.48
N SER A 122 -42.29 -8.30 -33.29
CA SER A 122 -42.41 -8.80 -34.67
C SER A 122 -42.84 -10.27 -34.70
N ARG A 123 -42.24 -11.11 -33.85
CA ARG A 123 -42.61 -12.53 -33.71
C ARG A 123 -44.06 -12.70 -33.29
N ALA A 124 -44.50 -11.99 -32.25
CA ALA A 124 -45.88 -12.02 -31.79
C ALA A 124 -46.87 -11.56 -32.88
N MET A 125 -46.51 -10.55 -33.68
CA MET A 125 -47.34 -10.13 -34.82
C MET A 125 -47.44 -11.21 -35.91
N ASP A 126 -46.35 -11.95 -36.18
CA ASP A 126 -46.35 -13.00 -37.18
C ASP A 126 -47.07 -14.26 -36.70
N GLU A 127 -46.94 -14.63 -35.43
CA GLU A 127 -47.75 -15.69 -34.78
C GLU A 127 -49.24 -15.35 -34.82
N MET A 128 -49.61 -14.11 -34.48
CA MET A 128 -51.00 -13.65 -34.53
C MET A 128 -51.58 -13.70 -35.95
N LYS A 129 -50.78 -13.40 -36.99
CA LYS A 129 -51.21 -13.58 -38.39
C LYS A 129 -51.44 -15.05 -38.72
N GLN A 130 -50.57 -15.97 -38.28
CA GLN A 130 -50.75 -17.40 -38.51
C GLN A 130 -52.01 -17.92 -37.82
N GLU A 131 -52.28 -17.50 -36.58
CA GLU A 131 -53.53 -17.84 -35.89
C GLU A 131 -54.75 -17.27 -36.63
N MET A 132 -54.70 -16.02 -37.09
CA MET A 132 -55.78 -15.44 -37.89
C MET A 132 -56.04 -16.21 -39.19
N ILE A 133 -54.99 -16.62 -39.91
CA ILE A 133 -55.13 -17.45 -41.12
C ILE A 133 -55.80 -18.79 -40.77
N THR A 134 -55.41 -19.40 -39.66
CA THR A 134 -55.98 -20.67 -39.18
C THR A 134 -57.45 -20.52 -38.79
N VAL A 135 -57.82 -19.43 -38.11
CA VAL A 135 -59.22 -19.15 -37.76
C VAL A 135 -60.04 -18.83 -39.01
N ALA A 136 -59.51 -18.04 -39.94
CA ALA A 136 -60.17 -17.73 -41.20
C ALA A 136 -60.38 -18.97 -42.08
N SER A 137 -59.40 -19.88 -42.15
CA SER A 137 -59.53 -21.13 -42.90
C SER A 137 -60.53 -22.08 -42.26
N MET A 138 -60.58 -22.18 -40.92
CA MET A 138 -61.64 -22.92 -40.22
C MET A 138 -63.03 -22.34 -40.46
N MET A 139 -63.17 -21.01 -40.44
CA MET A 139 -64.45 -20.35 -40.76
C MET A 139 -64.85 -20.58 -42.21
N ALA A 140 -63.92 -20.44 -43.16
CA ALA A 140 -64.16 -20.72 -44.57
C ALA A 140 -64.57 -22.18 -44.79
N ALA A 141 -63.88 -23.14 -44.17
CA ALA A 141 -64.24 -24.56 -44.21
C ALA A 141 -65.65 -24.81 -43.67
N LYS A 142 -66.03 -24.14 -42.57
CA LYS A 142 -67.37 -24.25 -41.97
C LYS A 142 -68.46 -23.62 -42.85
N VAL A 143 -68.18 -22.47 -43.48
CA VAL A 143 -69.10 -21.83 -44.43
C VAL A 143 -69.27 -22.68 -45.68
N VAL A 144 -68.19 -23.19 -46.27
CA VAL A 144 -68.26 -24.10 -47.42
C VAL A 144 -69.05 -25.36 -47.05
N ALA A 145 -68.77 -25.99 -45.92
CA ALA A 145 -69.52 -27.16 -45.46
C ALA A 145 -71.03 -26.87 -45.26
N ALA A 146 -71.40 -25.66 -44.82
CA ALA A 146 -72.79 -25.25 -44.68
C ALA A 146 -73.46 -24.83 -46.01
N SER A 147 -72.67 -24.55 -47.06
CA SER A 147 -73.15 -24.06 -48.36
C SER A 147 -73.11 -25.12 -49.46
N ILE A 148 -72.58 -26.32 -49.18
CA ILE A 148 -72.58 -27.45 -50.11
C ILE A 148 -74.01 -27.98 -50.24
N ASP A 149 -74.57 -27.78 -51.43
CA ASP A 149 -75.77 -28.47 -51.91
C ASP A 149 -75.37 -29.51 -52.97
N THR A 150 -76.24 -30.47 -53.24
CA THR A 150 -76.07 -31.56 -54.22
C THR A 150 -75.65 -31.08 -55.62
N SER A 151 -76.02 -29.86 -56.02
CA SER A 151 -75.61 -29.25 -57.30
C SER A 151 -74.12 -28.84 -57.33
N VAL A 152 -73.60 -28.28 -56.24
CA VAL A 152 -72.20 -27.86 -56.08
C VAL A 152 -71.29 -29.08 -56.03
N GLN A 153 -71.75 -30.14 -55.37
CA GLN A 153 -70.99 -31.40 -55.24
C GLN A 153 -70.79 -32.10 -56.59
N ASN A 154 -71.81 -32.09 -57.46
CA ASN A 154 -71.69 -32.65 -58.82
C ASN A 154 -70.75 -31.81 -59.70
N GLY A 155 -70.79 -30.47 -59.61
CA GLY A 155 -69.89 -29.60 -60.35
C GLY A 155 -68.42 -29.75 -59.93
N LEU A 156 -68.14 -29.92 -58.64
CA LEU A 156 -66.78 -30.16 -58.13
C LEU A 156 -66.20 -31.50 -58.61
N VAL A 157 -67.04 -32.54 -58.70
CA VAL A 157 -66.64 -33.86 -59.25
C VAL A 157 -66.33 -33.76 -60.74
N GLU A 158 -67.13 -33.00 -61.50
CA GLU A 158 -66.89 -32.79 -62.93
C GLU A 158 -65.64 -31.94 -63.20
N GLU A 159 -65.39 -30.90 -62.38
CA GLU A 159 -64.16 -30.09 -62.45
C GLU A 159 -62.91 -30.93 -62.09
N THR A 160 -62.94 -31.75 -61.03
CA THR A 160 -61.80 -32.62 -60.69
C THR A 160 -61.58 -33.71 -61.75
N LEU A 161 -62.64 -34.27 -62.32
CA LEU A 161 -62.53 -35.20 -63.45
C LEU A 161 -61.93 -34.54 -64.69
N LYS A 162 -62.25 -33.26 -64.93
CA LYS A 162 -61.71 -32.47 -66.03
C LYS A 162 -60.25 -32.08 -65.81
N GLU A 163 -59.87 -31.65 -64.61
CA GLU A 163 -58.49 -31.28 -64.26
C GLU A 163 -57.55 -32.51 -64.25
N MET A 164 -58.04 -33.66 -63.78
CA MET A 164 -57.33 -34.94 -63.94
C MET A 164 -57.27 -35.37 -65.41
N GLY A 165 -58.35 -35.20 -66.18
CA GLY A 165 -58.41 -35.49 -67.61
C GLY A 165 -57.44 -34.66 -68.46
N ASP A 166 -57.33 -33.36 -68.18
CA ASP A 166 -56.45 -32.43 -68.89
C ASP A 166 -54.96 -32.66 -68.57
N SER A 167 -54.62 -33.03 -67.33
CA SER A 167 -53.24 -33.39 -66.94
C SER A 167 -52.74 -34.71 -67.54
N THR A 168 -53.64 -35.57 -68.02
CA THR A 168 -53.30 -36.89 -68.59
C THR A 168 -52.96 -36.83 -70.09
N TRP A 169 -53.22 -35.70 -70.77
CA TRP A 169 -52.99 -35.53 -72.22
C TRP A 169 -51.88 -34.51 -72.59
N GLN A 170 -51.09 -34.03 -71.62
CA GLN A 170 -49.88 -33.23 -71.87
C GLN A 170 -48.56 -33.94 -71.51
N SER A 171 -48.45 -35.23 -71.83
CA SER A 171 -47.14 -35.87 -72.05
C SER A 171 -47.09 -36.60 -73.38
#